data_AF-A0A368BAH0-F1
#
_entry.id   AF-A0A368BAH0-F1
#
_cell.length_a   1.000
_cell.length_b   1.000
_cell.length_c   1.000
_cell.angle_alpha   90.00
_cell.angle_beta   90.00
_cell.angle_gamma   90.00
#
_symmetry.space_group_name_H-M   'P 1'
#
loop_
_entity.id
_entity.type
_entity.pdbx_description
1 polymer ?
#
loop_
_entity_poly.entity_id
_entity_poly.type
_entity_poly.pdbx_seq_one_letter_code
_entity_poly.pdbx_strand_id
1 'polypeptide(L)'
;MSSFMHNSLACESNALWVLARAIFTLRSFARARALALLFFVLPALLQATPIRVIDEAAIPLAGFLSKVDFDQRYPGDLLDHPSKLDTGWYVIYEHESLNYYFGPILLESIGNDYFDQLSEIIELAVIQRPSIQDYRFELSYEPNASSSESKSTEPSTQNPLPPQAPPKPSFWSFVKKVFGFR
;
A
#
# COMPACT_ATOMS: atom_id res chain seq x y z
N MET A 1 53.95 -69.74 -34.08
CA MET A 1 54.21 -69.52 -32.63
C MET A 1 53.75 -68.10 -32.32
N SER A 2 52.53 -67.99 -31.78
CA SER A 2 52.26 -67.52 -30.40
C SER A 2 52.52 -66.01 -30.26
N SER A 3 51.62 -65.14 -29.80
CA SER A 3 50.41 -65.34 -29.01
C SER A 3 49.71 -63.99 -28.80
N PHE A 4 48.40 -64.06 -28.59
CA PHE A 4 47.61 -63.26 -27.63
C PHE A 4 47.35 -61.79 -28.04
N MET A 5 46.15 -61.44 -28.54
CA MET A 5 44.89 -61.36 -27.79
C MET A 5 45.11 -60.95 -26.34
N HIS A 6 45.00 -59.65 -26.03
CA HIS A 6 44.56 -59.07 -24.75
C HIS A 6 44.77 -57.56 -24.87
N ASN A 7 43.78 -56.79 -25.31
CA ASN A 7 43.75 -55.32 -25.11
C ASN A 7 42.34 -54.73 -25.35
N SER A 8 41.27 -55.49 -25.09
CA SER A 8 39.89 -55.07 -25.43
C SER A 8 38.94 -54.97 -24.24
N LEU A 9 39.42 -54.76 -23.00
CA LEU A 9 38.52 -54.67 -21.84
C LEU A 9 38.84 -53.54 -20.84
N ALA A 10 39.87 -52.72 -21.06
CA ALA A 10 40.23 -51.67 -20.09
C ALA A 10 39.61 -50.29 -20.39
N CYS A 11 39.01 -50.07 -21.56
CA CYS A 11 38.53 -48.74 -21.95
C CYS A 11 37.05 -48.47 -21.59
N GLU A 12 36.24 -49.50 -21.31
CA GLU A 12 34.79 -49.33 -21.11
C GLU A 12 34.37 -49.03 -19.66
N SER A 13 35.16 -49.38 -18.65
CA SER A 13 34.73 -49.26 -17.23
C SER A 13 34.75 -47.82 -16.71
N ASN A 14 35.63 -46.96 -17.23
CA ASN A 14 35.76 -45.57 -16.78
C ASN A 14 34.74 -44.64 -17.45
N ALA A 15 34.27 -44.96 -18.65
CA ALA A 15 33.27 -44.15 -19.36
C ALA A 15 31.88 -44.23 -18.70
N LEU A 16 31.48 -45.42 -18.24
CA LEU A 16 30.19 -45.63 -17.58
C LEU A 16 30.07 -44.94 -16.22
N TRP A 17 31.17 -44.87 -15.45
CA TRP A 17 31.20 -44.14 -14.18
C TRP A 17 31.18 -42.62 -14.35
N VAL A 18 31.84 -42.09 -15.39
CA VAL A 18 31.84 -40.65 -15.70
C VAL A 18 30.47 -40.20 -16.21
N LEU A 19 29.81 -41.00 -17.04
CA LEU A 19 28.47 -40.69 -17.55
C LEU A 19 27.40 -40.75 -16.44
N ALA A 20 27.48 -41.72 -15.53
CA ALA A 20 26.56 -41.81 -14.39
C ALA A 20 26.69 -40.62 -13.42
N ARG A 21 27.92 -40.10 -13.20
CA ARG A 21 28.15 -38.88 -12.40
C ARG A 21 27.63 -37.61 -13.08
N ALA A 22 27.74 -37.52 -14.41
CA ALA A 22 27.30 -36.34 -15.16
C ALA A 22 25.76 -36.20 -15.23
N ILE A 23 25.03 -37.31 -15.26
CA ILE A 23 23.55 -37.30 -15.35
C ILE A 23 22.90 -36.93 -14.01
N PHE A 24 23.51 -37.30 -12.87
CA PHE A 24 22.98 -36.96 -11.55
C PHE A 24 23.13 -35.47 -11.21
N THR A 25 24.17 -34.80 -11.71
CA THR A 25 24.38 -33.36 -11.51
C THR A 25 23.51 -32.49 -12.44
N LEU A 26 23.08 -33.01 -13.59
CA LEU A 26 22.27 -32.22 -14.54
C LEU A 26 20.79 -32.09 -14.13
N ARG A 27 20.24 -33.06 -13.40
CA ARG A 27 18.82 -33.06 -12.98
C ARG A 27 18.55 -32.22 -11.72
N SER A 28 19.58 -31.96 -10.90
CA SER A 28 19.46 -31.21 -9.65
C SER A 28 19.64 -29.70 -9.81
N PHE A 29 20.36 -29.24 -10.84
CA PHE A 29 20.60 -27.81 -11.07
C PHE A 29 19.42 -27.05 -11.70
N ALA A 30 18.58 -27.72 -12.50
CA ALA A 30 17.45 -27.07 -13.16
C ALA A 30 16.30 -26.72 -12.19
N ARG A 31 16.07 -27.55 -11.17
CA ARG A 31 15.04 -27.31 -10.14
C ARG A 31 15.46 -26.25 -9.11
N ALA A 32 16.75 -26.19 -8.77
CA ALA A 32 17.27 -25.20 -7.84
C ALA A 32 17.26 -23.77 -8.42
N ARG A 33 17.52 -23.61 -9.73
CA ARG A 33 17.48 -22.30 -10.41
C ARG A 33 16.07 -21.72 -10.59
N ALA A 34 15.08 -22.58 -10.86
CA ALA A 34 13.69 -22.13 -11.00
C ALA A 34 13.09 -21.63 -9.67
N LEU A 35 13.45 -22.26 -8.54
CA LEU A 35 13.04 -21.81 -7.21
C LEU A 35 13.78 -20.55 -6.75
N ALA A 36 15.06 -20.40 -7.11
CA ALA A 36 15.83 -19.19 -6.77
C ALA A 36 15.33 -17.93 -7.50
N LEU A 37 14.86 -18.05 -8.75
CA LEU A 37 14.26 -16.93 -9.47
C LEU A 37 12.88 -16.55 -8.93
N LEU A 38 12.09 -17.52 -8.43
CA LEU A 38 10.79 -17.27 -7.82
C LEU A 38 10.90 -16.56 -6.45
N PHE A 39 11.99 -16.77 -5.72
CA PHE A 39 12.25 -16.13 -4.43
C PHE A 39 12.73 -14.67 -4.54
N PHE A 40 13.32 -14.27 -5.68
CA PHE A 40 13.88 -12.93 -5.87
C PHE A 40 12.87 -11.91 -6.46
N VAL A 41 11.77 -12.38 -7.06
CA VAL A 41 10.76 -11.51 -7.68
C VAL A 41 9.61 -11.17 -6.72
N LEU A 42 9.44 -11.91 -5.62
CA LEU A 42 8.24 -11.83 -4.80
C LEU A 42 8.23 -10.82 -3.61
N PRO A 43 9.32 -10.25 -3.08
CA PRO A 43 9.19 -9.39 -1.90
C PRO A 43 8.86 -7.92 -2.23
N ALA A 44 8.67 -7.53 -3.49
CA ALA A 44 8.50 -6.13 -3.87
C ALA A 44 7.08 -5.56 -3.68
N LEU A 45 6.06 -6.37 -3.36
CA LEU A 45 4.66 -5.91 -3.37
C LEU A 45 4.11 -5.32 -2.06
N LEU A 46 4.92 -5.20 -1.00
CA LEU A 46 4.45 -4.74 0.31
C LEU A 46 5.36 -3.66 0.90
N GLN A 47 5.81 -2.69 0.10
CA GLN A 47 6.32 -1.45 0.67
C GLN A 47 5.13 -0.62 1.13
N ALA A 48 4.93 -0.54 2.46
CA ALA A 48 4.07 0.47 3.04
C ALA A 48 4.61 1.84 2.62
N THR A 49 3.77 2.65 1.98
CA THR A 49 4.15 3.99 1.55
C THR A 49 4.38 4.85 2.79
N PRO A 50 5.55 5.50 2.93
CA PRO A 50 5.83 6.32 4.10
C PRO A 50 4.83 7.47 4.15
N ILE A 51 4.30 7.72 5.35
CA ILE A 51 3.40 8.85 5.62
C ILE A 51 4.22 10.12 5.53
N ARG A 52 3.80 11.08 4.71
CA ARG A 52 4.41 12.39 4.62
C ARG A 52 3.52 13.40 5.33
N VAL A 53 4.02 13.91 6.45
CA VAL A 53 3.35 14.94 7.24
C VAL A 53 3.71 16.30 6.70
N ILE A 54 2.70 17.09 6.36
CA ILE A 54 2.86 18.40 5.76
C ILE A 54 2.05 19.40 6.60
N ASP A 55 2.55 20.63 6.70
CA ASP A 55 1.84 21.71 7.36
C ASP A 55 0.51 22.03 6.65
N GLU A 56 -0.56 22.30 7.41
CA GLU A 56 -1.89 22.62 6.88
C GLU A 56 -1.89 23.87 5.97
N ALA A 57 -0.95 24.80 6.16
CA ALA A 57 -0.80 25.98 5.32
C ALA A 57 -0.41 25.65 3.87
N ALA A 58 -0.02 24.41 3.58
CA ALA A 58 0.28 23.96 2.22
C ALA A 58 -1.00 23.59 1.43
N ILE A 59 -2.13 23.31 2.09
CA ILE A 59 -3.39 22.89 1.44
C ILE A 59 -3.85 23.86 0.34
N PRO A 60 -3.91 25.20 0.57
CA PRO A 60 -4.31 26.13 -0.48
C PRO A 60 -3.39 26.09 -1.71
N LEU A 61 -2.13 25.66 -1.55
CA LEU A 61 -1.13 25.65 -2.61
C LEU A 61 -1.10 24.33 -3.39
N ALA A 62 -1.76 23.29 -2.89
CA ALA A 62 -1.82 21.97 -3.52
C ALA A 62 -2.49 22.03 -4.92
N GLY A 63 -3.42 22.96 -5.12
CA GLY A 63 -4.11 23.13 -6.42
C GLY A 63 -3.35 23.95 -7.45
N PHE A 64 -2.31 24.67 -7.04
CA PHE A 64 -1.56 25.57 -7.93
C PHE A 64 -0.23 24.99 -8.40
N LEU A 65 0.41 24.19 -7.54
CA LEU A 65 1.74 23.65 -7.81
C LEU A 65 1.65 22.28 -8.47
N SER A 66 2.61 21.97 -9.34
CA SER A 66 2.79 20.59 -9.78
C SER A 66 3.24 19.75 -8.59
N LYS A 67 3.00 18.43 -8.63
CA LYS A 67 3.46 17.49 -7.59
C LYS A 67 4.94 17.69 -7.23
N VAL A 68 5.80 17.84 -8.23
CA VAL A 68 7.25 17.97 -8.02
C VAL A 68 7.58 19.27 -7.30
N ASP A 69 6.96 20.37 -7.71
CA ASP A 69 7.18 21.68 -7.08
C ASP A 69 6.62 21.72 -5.66
N PHE A 70 5.47 21.07 -5.45
CA PHE A 70 4.84 20.93 -4.15
C PHE A 70 5.73 20.13 -3.20
N ASP A 71 6.21 18.95 -3.60
CA ASP A 71 7.10 18.11 -2.80
C ASP A 71 8.45 18.80 -2.51
N GLN A 72 8.95 19.61 -3.44
CA GLN A 72 10.20 20.35 -3.25
C GLN A 72 10.02 21.49 -2.24
N ARG A 73 8.88 22.18 -2.28
CA ARG A 73 8.60 23.33 -1.40
C ARG A 73 8.12 22.90 -0.02
N TYR A 74 7.39 21.80 0.03
CA TYR A 74 6.80 21.20 1.23
C TYR A 74 7.25 19.74 1.32
N PRO A 75 8.53 19.50 1.64
CA PRO A 75 9.03 18.13 1.75
C PRO A 75 8.34 17.38 2.89
N GLY A 76 7.95 18.07 3.96
CA GLY A 76 7.30 17.46 5.12
C GLY A 76 8.20 16.48 5.86
N ASP A 77 7.65 15.87 6.91
CA ASP A 77 8.30 14.83 7.69
C ASP A 77 7.86 13.45 7.22
N LEU A 78 8.82 12.55 7.00
CA LEU A 78 8.55 11.17 6.59
C LEU A 78 8.46 10.28 7.82
N LEU A 79 7.27 9.73 8.06
CA LEU A 79 6.98 8.82 9.15
C LEU A 79 6.63 7.43 8.60
N ASP A 80 7.15 6.40 9.27
CA ASP A 80 6.86 5.02 8.88
C ASP A 80 5.49 4.55 9.38
N HIS A 81 4.99 5.14 10.48
CA HIS A 81 3.80 4.67 11.18
C HIS A 81 2.99 5.86 11.74
N PRO A 82 1.65 5.79 11.72
CA PRO A 82 0.77 6.86 12.19
C PRO A 82 0.87 7.06 13.71
N SER A 83 1.37 6.07 14.46
CA SER A 83 1.61 6.18 15.90
C SER A 83 2.69 7.19 16.28
N LYS A 84 3.53 7.60 15.32
CA LYS A 84 4.56 8.64 15.51
C LYS A 84 4.03 10.06 15.23
N LEU A 85 2.76 10.20 14.83
CA LEU A 85 2.15 11.50 14.56
C LEU A 85 1.95 12.29 15.85
N ASP A 86 2.09 13.61 15.73
CA ASP A 86 1.70 14.53 16.80
C ASP A 86 0.18 14.49 17.00
N THR A 87 -0.27 14.78 18.22
CA THR A 87 -1.69 14.71 18.54
C THR A 87 -2.47 15.88 17.92
N GLY A 88 -3.46 15.57 17.09
CA GLY A 88 -4.32 16.58 16.46
C GLY A 88 -5.20 16.02 15.34
N TRP A 89 -5.90 16.92 14.66
CA TRP A 89 -6.66 16.61 13.46
C TRP A 89 -5.76 16.63 12.23
N TYR A 90 -5.93 15.64 11.35
CA TYR A 90 -5.21 15.55 10.09
C TYR A 90 -6.19 15.40 8.94
N VAL A 91 -5.95 16.19 7.89
CA VAL A 91 -6.58 15.97 6.59
C VAL A 91 -5.69 15.00 5.83
N ILE A 92 -6.21 13.82 5.51
CA ILE A 92 -5.48 12.72 4.92
C ILE A 92 -5.84 12.61 3.44
N TYR A 93 -4.83 12.65 2.59
CA TYR A 93 -4.95 12.39 1.16
C TYR A 93 -4.02 11.25 0.76
N GLU A 94 -4.63 10.16 0.28
CA GLU A 94 -3.93 8.97 -0.18
C GLU A 94 -4.28 8.69 -1.64
N HIS A 95 -3.27 8.52 -2.49
CA HIS A 95 -3.46 8.18 -3.90
C HIS A 95 -2.27 7.39 -4.45
N GLU A 96 -2.51 6.13 -4.84
CA GLU A 96 -1.50 5.17 -5.31
C GLU A 96 -0.29 5.02 -4.35
N SER A 97 0.74 5.84 -4.54
CA SER A 97 1.98 5.86 -3.76
C SER A 97 2.13 7.09 -2.87
N LEU A 98 1.15 7.99 -2.91
CA LEU A 98 1.13 9.23 -2.16
C LEU A 98 0.32 9.04 -0.90
N ASN A 99 0.90 9.50 0.20
CA ASN A 99 0.29 9.45 1.51
C ASN A 99 0.61 10.76 2.23
N TYR A 100 -0.28 11.75 2.09
CA TYR A 100 -0.12 13.10 2.62
C TYR A 100 -1.04 13.31 3.82
N TYR A 101 -0.45 13.69 4.95
CA TYR A 101 -1.14 13.99 6.18
C TYR A 101 -0.92 15.48 6.48
N PHE A 102 -1.98 16.28 6.36
CA PHE A 102 -1.90 17.72 6.61
C PHE A 102 -2.31 18.04 8.05
N GLY A 103 -1.39 18.55 8.84
CA GLY A 103 -1.61 18.89 10.26
C GLY A 103 -0.32 18.87 11.08
N PRO A 104 -0.41 18.86 12.43
CA PRO A 104 -1.62 18.71 13.25
C PRO A 104 -2.48 19.98 13.36
N ILE A 105 -3.77 19.85 13.08
CA ILE A 105 -4.77 20.92 13.23
C ILE A 105 -5.41 20.81 14.62
N LEU A 106 -5.49 21.94 15.33
CA LEU A 106 -5.98 21.97 16.71
C LEU A 106 -7.50 21.79 16.83
N LEU A 107 -8.28 22.35 15.91
CA LEU A 107 -9.74 22.35 15.95
C LEU A 107 -10.34 21.57 14.79
N GLU A 108 -11.32 20.72 15.10
CA GLU A 108 -12.09 19.96 14.10
C GLU A 108 -12.77 20.90 13.08
N SER A 109 -13.28 22.05 13.51
CA SER A 109 -13.93 23.01 12.61
C SER A 109 -12.96 23.53 11.54
N ILE A 110 -11.73 23.86 11.94
CA ILE A 110 -10.67 24.29 11.02
C ILE A 110 -10.26 23.14 10.11
N GLY A 111 -10.20 21.92 10.65
CA GLY A 111 -9.97 20.70 9.87
C GLY A 111 -11.01 20.48 8.79
N ASN A 112 -12.29 20.72 9.09
CA ASN A 112 -13.37 20.65 8.10
C ASN A 112 -13.24 21.74 7.02
N ASP A 113 -12.91 22.97 7.41
CA ASP A 113 -12.69 24.05 6.43
C ASP A 113 -11.57 23.70 5.42
N TYR A 114 -10.47 23.13 5.93
CA TYR A 114 -9.36 22.66 5.10
C TYR A 114 -9.71 21.41 4.28
N PHE A 115 -10.50 20.50 4.86
CA PHE A 115 -11.01 19.33 4.15
C PHE A 115 -11.86 19.74 2.95
N ASP A 116 -12.78 20.67 3.13
CA ASP A 116 -13.62 21.20 2.05
C ASP A 116 -12.77 21.91 0.98
N GLN A 117 -11.80 22.72 1.38
CA GLN A 117 -10.90 23.39 0.44
C GLN A 117 -10.07 22.40 -0.39
N LEU A 118 -9.51 21.37 0.23
CA LEU A 118 -8.73 20.36 -0.50
C LEU A 118 -9.64 19.48 -1.37
N SER A 119 -10.88 19.23 -0.95
CA SER A 119 -11.86 18.50 -1.76
C SER A 119 -12.13 19.20 -3.09
N GLU A 120 -12.33 20.52 -3.09
CA GLU A 120 -12.56 21.32 -4.30
C GLU A 120 -11.35 21.24 -5.23
N ILE A 121 -10.14 21.35 -4.69
CA ILE A 121 -8.89 21.23 -5.44
C ILE A 121 -8.79 19.86 -6.11
N ILE A 122 -9.08 18.78 -5.37
CA ILE A 122 -9.00 17.41 -5.89
C ILE A 122 -10.06 17.20 -6.99
N GLU A 123 -11.29 17.68 -6.80
CA GLU A 123 -12.35 17.57 -7.81
C GLU A 123 -11.95 18.25 -9.12
N LEU A 124 -11.41 19.46 -9.05
CA LEU A 124 -10.90 20.17 -10.23
C LEU A 124 -9.74 19.41 -10.89
N ALA A 125 -8.84 18.83 -10.10
CA ALA A 125 -7.73 18.03 -10.61
C ALA A 125 -8.23 16.74 -11.30
N VAL A 126 -9.24 16.06 -10.75
CA VAL A 126 -9.84 14.85 -11.32
C VAL A 126 -10.51 15.14 -12.68
N ILE A 127 -11.17 16.30 -12.82
CA ILE A 127 -11.75 16.73 -14.10
C ILE A 127 -10.65 16.90 -15.15
N GLN A 128 -9.51 17.49 -14.77
CA GLN A 128 -8.38 17.69 -15.68
C GLN A 128 -7.66 16.38 -16.00
N ARG A 129 -7.57 15.46 -15.04
CA ARG A 129 -6.88 14.18 -15.15
C ARG A 129 -7.72 13.07 -14.51
N PRO A 130 -8.58 12.39 -15.28
CA PRO A 130 -9.43 11.32 -14.73
C PRO A 130 -8.65 10.13 -14.14
N SER A 131 -7.35 10.00 -14.44
CA SER A 131 -6.51 8.92 -13.91
C SER A 131 -6.21 9.05 -12.41
N ILE A 132 -6.60 10.14 -11.74
CA ILE A 132 -6.37 10.34 -10.30
C ILE A 132 -7.62 10.07 -9.44
N GLN A 133 -8.63 9.39 -10.00
CA GLN A 133 -9.94 9.20 -9.36
C GLN A 133 -9.93 8.22 -8.18
N ASP A 134 -8.97 7.29 -8.12
CA ASP A 134 -8.89 6.24 -7.10
C ASP A 134 -8.13 6.71 -5.85
N TYR A 135 -8.57 7.82 -5.26
CA TYR A 135 -7.98 8.39 -4.05
C TYR A 135 -8.82 8.09 -2.80
N ARG A 136 -8.16 8.04 -1.64
CA ARG A 136 -8.79 8.05 -0.32
C ARG A 136 -8.58 9.42 0.32
N PHE A 137 -9.66 10.03 0.78
CA PHE A 137 -9.66 11.37 1.35
C PHE A 137 -10.51 11.41 2.62
N GLU A 138 -9.88 11.65 3.76
CA GLU A 138 -10.50 11.54 5.09
C GLU A 138 -9.99 12.62 6.05
N LEU A 139 -10.81 13.00 7.02
CA LEU A 139 -10.42 13.82 8.16
C LEU A 139 -10.44 12.94 9.41
N SER A 140 -9.29 12.71 10.05
CA SER A 140 -9.19 11.90 11.26
C SER A 140 -8.41 12.59 12.36
N TYR A 141 -8.64 12.17 13.60
CA TYR A 141 -7.87 12.58 14.76
C TYR A 141 -6.80 11.53 15.04
N GLU A 142 -5.52 11.93 14.95
CA GLU A 142 -4.36 11.06 15.15
C GLU A 142 -3.51 11.56 16.34
N PRO A 143 -2.71 10.69 16.99
CA PRO A 143 -2.63 9.25 16.78
C PRO A 143 -3.85 8.53 17.37
N ASN A 144 -4.54 7.73 16.55
CA ASN A 144 -5.67 6.93 17.00
C ASN A 144 -5.17 5.62 17.62
N ALA A 145 -5.12 5.57 18.96
CA ALA A 145 -4.64 4.42 19.74
C ALA A 145 -5.37 3.09 19.47
N SER A 146 -6.48 3.12 18.72
CA SER A 146 -7.28 1.94 18.37
C SER A 146 -6.92 1.29 17.02
N SER A 147 -6.03 1.89 16.23
CA SER A 147 -5.65 1.37 14.90
C SER A 147 -4.68 0.17 14.94
N SER A 148 -4.02 -0.11 16.08
CA SER A 148 -3.04 -1.19 16.21
C SER A 148 -3.50 -2.43 16.97
N GLU A 149 -4.77 -2.52 17.42
CA GLU A 149 -5.22 -3.69 18.19
C GLU A 149 -6.73 -3.95 18.06
N SER A 150 -7.12 -4.64 16.98
CA SER A 150 -8.48 -5.20 16.86
C SER A 150 -8.43 -6.68 16.44
N LYS A 151 -7.92 -7.51 17.35
CA LYS A 151 -8.34 -8.90 17.50
C LYS A 151 -8.73 -9.14 18.95
N SER A 152 -9.92 -8.66 19.31
CA SER A 152 -10.51 -8.90 20.63
C SER A 152 -11.92 -9.42 20.43
N THR A 153 -12.01 -10.74 20.44
CA THR A 153 -13.17 -11.60 20.66
C THR A 153 -14.29 -10.95 21.48
N GLU A 154 -15.49 -10.93 20.91
CA GLU A 154 -16.76 -10.71 21.64
C GLU A 154 -16.92 -11.69 22.80
N PRO A 155 -17.62 -11.28 23.87
CA PRO A 155 -18.65 -12.17 24.40
C PRO A 155 -20.01 -11.50 24.45
N SER A 156 -20.95 -12.22 23.83
CA SER A 156 -22.40 -12.13 23.89
C SER A 156 -22.96 -11.86 25.29
N THR A 157 -23.91 -10.92 25.41
CA THR A 157 -24.97 -10.96 26.42
C THR A 157 -26.27 -10.47 25.77
N GLN A 158 -27.29 -11.33 25.83
CA GLN A 158 -28.58 -11.20 25.16
C GLN A 158 -29.58 -10.28 25.89
N ASN A 159 -30.23 -9.40 25.11
CA ASN A 159 -31.64 -8.94 25.12
C ASN A 159 -32.21 -8.06 26.28
N PRO A 160 -33.29 -7.25 26.05
CA PRO A 160 -34.15 -7.15 24.85
C PRO A 160 -34.34 -5.71 24.26
N LEU A 161 -34.83 -5.66 23.00
CA LEU A 161 -35.29 -4.49 22.23
C LEU A 161 -36.34 -3.62 22.96
N PRO A 162 -36.40 -2.29 22.71
CA PRO A 162 -37.38 -1.74 21.73
C PRO A 162 -36.89 -0.45 20.99
N PRO A 163 -37.76 0.25 20.24
CA PRO A 163 -38.03 0.17 18.80
C PRO A 163 -37.07 0.97 17.90
N GLN A 164 -36.94 0.52 16.64
CA GLN A 164 -36.14 1.09 15.55
C GLN A 164 -36.16 2.62 15.47
N ALA A 165 -34.98 3.23 15.62
CA ALA A 165 -34.74 4.60 15.20
C ALA A 165 -34.75 4.69 13.65
N PRO A 166 -35.30 5.77 13.07
CA PRO A 166 -35.33 5.97 11.62
C PRO A 166 -33.91 5.99 11.03
N PRO A 167 -33.73 5.59 9.76
CA PRO A 167 -32.42 5.48 9.14
C PRO A 167 -31.69 6.83 9.21
N LYS A 168 -30.46 6.81 9.74
CA LYS A 168 -29.54 7.96 9.72
C LYS A 168 -29.48 8.52 8.30
N PRO A 169 -29.65 9.84 8.10
CA PRO A 169 -29.46 10.42 6.78
C PRO A 169 -28.00 10.23 6.37
N SER A 170 -27.79 9.35 5.40
CA SER A 170 -26.51 9.18 4.73
C SER A 170 -26.15 10.51 4.04
N PHE A 171 -24.99 11.08 4.36
CA PHE A 171 -24.46 12.35 3.82
C PHE A 171 -24.53 12.42 2.27
N TRP A 172 -24.50 11.26 1.61
CA TRP A 172 -24.70 11.08 0.17
C TRP A 172 -26.08 11.49 -0.37
N SER A 173 -27.09 11.56 0.50
CA SER A 173 -28.45 11.98 0.13
C SER A 173 -28.53 13.49 -0.12
N PHE A 174 -27.65 14.28 0.51
CA PHE A 174 -27.61 15.72 0.35
C PHE A 174 -26.89 16.14 -0.94
N VAL A 175 -25.77 15.49 -1.26
CA VAL A 175 -25.00 15.78 -2.48
C VAL A 175 -25.81 15.50 -3.75
N LYS A 176 -26.61 14.42 -3.76
CA LYS A 176 -27.51 14.13 -4.90
C LYS A 176 -28.62 15.16 -5.09
N LYS A 177 -29.02 15.87 -4.03
CA LYS A 177 -30.11 16.85 -4.08
C LYS A 177 -29.67 18.22 -4.59
N VAL A 178 -28.39 18.57 -4.43
CA VAL A 178 -27.81 19.83 -4.94
C VAL A 178 -27.46 19.71 -6.43
N PHE A 179 -27.03 18.53 -6.90
CA PHE A 179 -26.59 18.33 -8.29
C PHE A 179 -27.64 17.80 -9.26
N GLY A 180 -28.92 17.72 -8.88
CA GLY A 180 -30.03 17.60 -9.85
C GLY A 180 -30.00 16.36 -10.76
N PHE A 181 -29.37 15.26 -10.36
CA PHE A 181 -29.49 13.98 -11.06
C PHE A 181 -30.81 13.30 -10.64
N ARG A 182 -31.79 13.34 -11.55
CA ARG A 182 -33.04 12.58 -11.44
C ARG A 182 -32.81 11.12 -11.78
#